data_AF-A0A956QDU2-F1
#
_entry.id   AF-A0A956QDU2-F1
#
_cell.length_a   1.000
_cell.length_b   1.000
_cell.length_c   1.000
_cell.angle_alpha   90.00
_cell.angle_beta   90.00
_cell.angle_gamma   90.00
#
_symmetry.space_group_name_H-M   'P 1'
#
loop_
_entity.id
_entity.type
_entity.pdbx_description
1 polymer ?
#
loop_
_entity_poly.entity_id
_entity_poly.type
_entity_poly.pdbx_seq_one_letter_code
_entity_poly.pdbx_strand_id
1 'polypeptide(L)'
;LGARGDIVEVADGYGQNFLIPRRLAAPATDGAVKARKSEIAAASARDQRERDAAKEWASKLEAKPLNLSVKAGDGGKLFGSISTKEIAAGIKKQHGYAVDKKKIHLPKPIKSLGTHQVTIKLYPKVTATVTVELAPDAS
;
A
#
# COMPACT_ATOMS: atom_id res chain seq x y z
N LEU A 1 -24.07 10.59 16.00
CA LEU A 1 -23.22 11.78 16.20
C LEU A 1 -21.97 11.57 15.36
N GLY A 2 -21.57 12.56 14.55
CA GLY A 2 -20.53 12.45 13.52
C GLY A 2 -19.14 12.06 14.04
N ALA A 3 -18.23 11.79 13.11
CA ALA A 3 -16.86 11.46 13.44
C ALA A 3 -16.10 12.72 13.91
N ARG A 4 -14.95 12.50 14.55
CA ARG A 4 -14.11 13.58 15.09
C ARG A 4 -13.70 14.56 13.98
N GLY A 5 -14.25 15.78 14.05
CA GLY A 5 -13.97 16.88 13.12
C GLY A 5 -14.94 16.97 11.93
N ASP A 6 -16.02 16.20 11.91
CA ASP A 6 -17.11 16.45 10.97
C ASP A 6 -17.83 17.75 11.31
N ILE A 7 -18.19 18.51 10.27
CA ILE A 7 -19.07 19.67 10.39
C ILE A 7 -20.49 19.13 10.36
N VAL A 8 -21.17 19.18 11.51
CA VAL A 8 -22.54 18.67 11.67
C VAL A 8 -23.44 19.83 12.07
N GLU A 9 -24.55 19.98 11.35
CA GLU A 9 -25.61 20.92 11.71
C GLU A 9 -26.43 20.35 12.87
N VAL A 10 -26.59 21.13 13.93
CA VAL A 10 -27.31 20.76 15.16
C VAL A 10 -28.21 21.91 15.58
N ALA A 11 -29.27 21.61 16.33
CA ALA A 11 -30.14 22.65 16.89
C ALA A 11 -29.33 23.62 17.78
N ASP A 12 -29.60 24.92 17.67
CA ASP A 12 -28.84 25.99 18.35
C ASP A 12 -28.70 25.76 19.86
N GLY A 13 -29.81 25.40 20.53
CA GLY A 13 -29.81 25.10 21.95
C GLY A 13 -28.97 23.87 22.33
N TYR A 14 -28.90 22.87 21.46
CA TYR A 14 -28.09 21.68 21.69
C TYR A 14 -26.60 21.97 21.46
N GLY A 15 -26.27 22.80 20.48
CA GLY A 15 -24.90 23.30 20.25
C GLY A 15 -24.38 24.15 21.42
N GLN A 16 -25.11 25.20 21.78
CA GLN A 16 -24.70 26.20 22.77
C GLN A 16 -24.77 25.70 24.22
N ASN A 17 -25.81 24.95 24.59
CA ASN A 17 -26.02 24.57 26.00
C ASN A 17 -25.45 23.20 26.36
N PHE A 18 -25.25 22.31 25.38
CA PHE A 18 -24.83 20.93 25.65
C PHE A 18 -23.47 20.59 25.03
N LEU A 19 -23.25 20.87 23.74
CA LEU A 19 -22.03 20.43 23.05
C LEU A 19 -20.81 21.31 23.34
N ILE A 20 -20.94 22.64 23.29
CA ILE A 20 -19.83 23.57 23.55
C ILE A 20 -19.38 23.54 25.03
N PRO A 21 -20.27 23.63 26.03
CA PRO A 21 -19.85 23.67 27.44
C PRO A 21 -19.20 22.35 27.90
N ARG A 22 -19.62 21.23 27.31
CA ARG A 22 -19.03 19.90 27.56
C ARG A 22 -17.79 19.62 26.71
N ARG A 23 -17.32 20.58 25.90
CA ARG A 23 -16.16 20.45 25.00
C ARG A 23 -16.31 19.29 24.00
N LEU A 24 -17.55 18.98 23.61
CA LEU A 24 -17.88 17.93 22.63
C LEU A 24 -17.92 18.47 21.19
N ALA A 25 -18.05 19.79 21.01
CA ALA A 25 -17.99 20.45 19.71
C ALA A 25 -17.34 21.85 19.84
N ALA A 26 -16.87 22.38 18.71
CA ALA A 26 -16.39 23.75 18.58
C ALA A 26 -17.28 24.51 17.59
N PRO A 27 -17.43 25.85 17.72
CA PRO A 27 -18.16 26.66 16.77
C PRO A 27 -17.58 26.51 15.37
N ALA A 28 -18.45 26.25 14.37
CA ALA A 28 -18.08 26.20 12.97
C ALA A 28 -17.92 27.62 12.41
N THR A 29 -16.89 28.35 12.88
CA THR A 29 -16.56 29.68 12.32
C THR A 29 -16.11 29.54 10.86
N ASP A 30 -16.33 30.57 10.04
CA ASP A 30 -15.88 30.55 8.64
C ASP A 30 -14.40 30.21 8.48
N GLY A 31 -13.56 30.69 9.42
CA GLY A 31 -12.15 30.34 9.50
C GLY A 31 -11.90 28.85 9.76
N ALA A 32 -12.60 28.27 10.75
CA ALA A 32 -12.50 26.84 11.08
C ALA A 32 -13.03 25.94 9.95
N VAL A 33 -14.14 26.33 9.32
CA VAL A 33 -14.73 25.62 8.17
C VAL A 33 -13.77 25.67 6.97
N LYS A 34 -13.20 26.83 6.68
CA LYS A 34 -12.23 26.98 5.57
C LYS A 34 -10.96 26.18 5.83
N ALA A 35 -10.40 26.25 7.05
CA ALA A 35 -9.24 25.45 7.43
C ALA A 35 -9.50 23.96 7.28
N ARG A 36 -10.64 23.47 7.79
CA ARG A 36 -11.04 22.06 7.67
C ARG A 36 -11.23 21.63 6.21
N LYS A 37 -11.88 22.46 5.38
CA LYS A 37 -12.02 22.18 3.93
C LYS A 37 -10.66 22.12 3.24
N SER A 38 -9.74 23.03 3.56
CA SER A 38 -8.38 23.03 3.02
C SER A 38 -7.58 21.79 3.45
N GLU A 39 -7.71 21.36 4.72
CA GLU A 39 -7.11 20.11 5.21
C GLU A 39 -7.65 18.88 4.47
N ILE A 40 -8.97 18.79 4.30
CA ILE A 40 -9.61 17.68 3.57
C ILE A 40 -9.14 17.68 2.12
N ALA A 41 -9.12 18.84 1.46
CA ALA A 41 -8.65 18.96 0.08
C ALA A 41 -7.17 18.56 -0.05
N ALA A 42 -6.32 19.00 0.87
CA ALA A 42 -4.91 18.62 0.90
C ALA A 42 -4.71 17.12 1.14
N ALA A 43 -5.47 16.52 2.07
CA ALA A 43 -5.44 15.09 2.35
C ALA A 43 -5.91 14.28 1.12
N SER A 44 -7.01 14.68 0.49
CA SER A 44 -7.51 14.04 -0.73
C SER A 44 -6.53 14.16 -1.89
N ALA A 45 -5.86 15.30 -2.06
CA ALA A 45 -4.85 15.49 -3.09
C ALA A 45 -3.61 14.62 -2.85
N ARG A 46 -3.18 14.47 -1.58
CA ARG A 46 -2.09 13.54 -1.22
C ARG A 46 -2.47 12.10 -1.49
N ASP A 47 -3.65 11.67 -1.05
CA ASP A 47 -4.15 10.31 -1.27
C ASP A 47 -4.26 9.99 -2.76
N GLN A 48 -4.79 10.92 -3.57
CA GLN A 48 -4.83 10.77 -5.03
C GLN A 48 -3.43 10.58 -5.63
N ARG A 49 -2.45 11.40 -5.24
CA ARG A 49 -1.07 11.27 -5.73
C ARG A 49 -0.44 9.93 -5.33
N GLU A 50 -0.66 9.48 -4.10
CA GLU A 50 -0.17 8.19 -3.63
C GLU A 50 -0.83 7.02 -4.38
N ARG A 51 -2.15 7.10 -4.62
CA ARG A 51 -2.89 6.13 -5.43
C ARG A 51 -2.36 6.06 -6.86
N ASP A 52 -2.14 7.20 -7.49
CA ASP A 52 -1.67 7.26 -8.87
C ASP A 52 -0.23 6.76 -8.99
N ALA A 53 0.66 7.15 -8.05
CA ALA A 53 2.00 6.59 -7.96
C ALA A 53 1.97 5.07 -7.76
N ALA A 54 1.09 4.56 -6.90
CA ALA A 54 0.95 3.13 -6.68
C ALA A 54 0.44 2.39 -7.92
N LYS A 55 -0.48 2.97 -8.70
CA LYS A 55 -0.92 2.39 -9.98
C LYS A 55 0.21 2.35 -11.00
N GLU A 56 0.99 3.42 -11.10
CA GLU A 56 2.13 3.47 -12.01
C GLU A 56 3.16 2.38 -11.66
N TRP A 57 3.45 2.22 -10.37
CA TRP A 57 4.31 1.13 -9.89
C TRP A 57 3.70 -0.25 -10.13
N ALA A 58 2.39 -0.40 -9.99
CA ALA A 58 1.71 -1.66 -10.31
C ALA A 58 1.96 -2.05 -11.76
N SER A 59 1.67 -1.14 -12.71
CA SER A 59 1.89 -1.39 -14.13
C SER A 59 3.37 -1.68 -14.45
N LYS A 60 4.31 -0.98 -13.81
CA LYS A 60 5.75 -1.22 -13.97
C LYS A 60 6.20 -2.60 -13.48
N LEU A 61 5.61 -3.08 -12.38
CA LEU A 61 5.91 -4.39 -11.82
C LEU A 61 5.22 -5.52 -12.61
N GLU A 62 4.08 -5.25 -13.23
CA GLU A 62 3.37 -6.21 -14.08
C GLU A 62 4.00 -6.31 -15.48
N ALA A 63 4.52 -5.21 -16.01
CA ALA A 63 5.13 -5.17 -17.34
C ALA A 63 6.50 -5.88 -17.42
N LYS A 64 7.21 -6.00 -16.29
CA LYS A 64 8.54 -6.61 -16.25
C LYS A 64 8.58 -7.73 -15.22
N PRO A 65 8.81 -8.99 -15.62
CA PRO A 65 8.97 -10.09 -14.68
C PRO A 65 10.21 -9.89 -13.80
N LEU A 66 10.11 -10.41 -12.57
CA LEU A 66 11.20 -10.39 -11.60
C LEU A 66 12.04 -11.66 -11.78
N ASN A 67 13.20 -11.54 -12.42
CA ASN A 67 14.12 -12.66 -12.61
C ASN A 67 15.04 -12.82 -11.40
N LEU A 68 14.92 -13.91 -10.65
CA LEU A 68 15.83 -14.20 -9.53
C LEU A 68 16.72 -15.39 -9.89
N SER A 69 18.04 -15.16 -9.90
CA SER A 69 19.04 -16.22 -10.00
C SER A 69 19.24 -16.88 -8.64
N VAL A 70 19.05 -18.19 -8.59
CA VAL A 70 19.04 -18.97 -7.36
C VAL A 70 19.77 -20.29 -7.56
N LYS A 71 20.46 -20.77 -6.52
CA LYS A 71 21.10 -22.10 -6.57
C LYS A 71 20.04 -23.18 -6.48
N ALA A 72 19.94 -23.98 -7.55
CA ALA A 72 19.07 -25.13 -7.63
C ALA A 72 19.87 -26.43 -7.58
N GLY A 73 19.30 -27.44 -6.92
CA GLY A 73 19.85 -28.79 -6.88
C GLY A 73 19.32 -29.66 -8.00
N ASP A 74 19.84 -30.89 -8.04
CA ASP A 74 19.42 -31.89 -9.00
C ASP A 74 17.91 -32.17 -8.91
N GLY A 75 17.21 -32.18 -10.04
CA GLY A 75 15.76 -32.35 -10.12
C GLY A 75 14.90 -31.07 -9.94
N GLY A 76 15.46 -29.87 -10.11
CA GLY A 76 14.69 -28.63 -10.23
C GLY A 76 14.15 -28.05 -8.90
N LYS A 77 14.58 -28.61 -7.77
CA LYS A 77 14.31 -28.07 -6.43
C LYS A 77 15.36 -27.03 -6.07
N LEU A 78 14.94 -25.94 -5.45
CA LEU A 78 15.88 -24.98 -4.88
C LEU A 78 16.55 -25.58 -3.64
N PHE A 79 17.84 -25.26 -3.43
CA PHE A 79 18.53 -25.56 -2.17
C PHE A 79 17.95 -24.77 -0.99
N GLY A 80 17.34 -23.62 -1.28
CA GLY A 80 16.65 -22.77 -0.30
C GLY A 80 15.15 -22.61 -0.59
N SER A 81 14.56 -21.59 0.02
CA SER A 81 13.18 -21.19 -0.26
C SER A 81 13.11 -19.70 -0.47
N ILE A 82 12.48 -19.26 -1.56
CA ILE A 82 12.26 -17.85 -1.82
C ILE A 82 11.06 -17.37 -1.02
N SER A 83 11.37 -16.49 -0.09
CA SER A 83 10.42 -15.83 0.81
C SER A 83 10.06 -14.43 0.31
N THR A 84 9.06 -13.80 0.93
CA THR A 84 8.69 -12.40 0.65
C THR A 84 9.85 -11.42 0.84
N LYS A 85 10.83 -11.74 1.69
CA LYS A 85 12.03 -10.91 1.91
C LYS A 85 12.92 -10.88 0.66
N GLU A 86 13.13 -12.02 0.02
CA GLU A 86 13.95 -12.11 -1.20
C GLU A 86 13.25 -11.47 -2.38
N ILE A 87 11.94 -11.65 -2.51
CA ILE A 87 11.14 -10.97 -3.54
C ILE A 87 11.23 -9.45 -3.36
N ALA A 88 11.05 -8.93 -2.15
CA ALA A 88 11.19 -7.50 -1.86
C ALA A 88 12.59 -6.97 -2.22
N ALA A 89 13.64 -7.72 -1.89
CA ALA A 89 15.01 -7.35 -2.22
C ALA A 89 15.26 -7.37 -3.74
N GLY A 90 14.72 -8.37 -4.45
CA GLY A 90 14.78 -8.47 -5.90
C GLY A 90 14.08 -7.29 -6.58
N ILE A 91 12.87 -6.96 -6.14
CA ILE A 91 12.11 -5.81 -6.67
C ILE A 91 12.89 -4.51 -6.46
N LYS A 92 13.46 -4.32 -5.27
CA LYS A 92 14.29 -3.14 -4.99
C LYS A 92 15.51 -3.07 -5.90
N LYS A 93 16.16 -4.19 -6.19
CA LYS A 93 17.34 -4.24 -7.08
C LYS A 93 16.98 -4.00 -8.55
N GLN A 94 15.90 -4.59 -9.06
CA GLN A 94 15.58 -4.56 -10.49
C GLN A 94 14.69 -3.38 -10.91
N HIS A 95 13.77 -2.97 -10.04
CA HIS A 95 12.80 -1.90 -10.32
C HIS A 95 13.08 -0.64 -9.51
N GLY A 96 14.01 -0.67 -8.56
CA GLY A 96 14.31 0.47 -7.69
C GLY A 96 13.24 0.78 -6.64
N TYR A 97 12.21 -0.07 -6.52
CA TYR A 97 11.07 0.17 -5.64
C TYR A 97 11.16 -0.61 -4.33
N ALA A 98 11.00 0.09 -3.21
CA ALA A 98 11.03 -0.51 -1.89
C ALA A 98 9.63 -1.01 -1.49
N VAL A 99 9.39 -2.31 -1.63
CA VAL A 99 8.17 -2.97 -1.14
C VAL A 99 8.42 -3.54 0.26
N ASP A 100 7.48 -3.32 1.19
CA ASP A 100 7.50 -4.01 2.48
C ASP A 100 7.04 -5.48 2.31
N LYS A 101 7.76 -6.42 2.91
CA LYS A 101 7.39 -7.85 2.94
C LYS A 101 5.97 -8.13 3.42
N LYS A 102 5.38 -7.26 4.27
CA LYS A 102 3.99 -7.37 4.75
C LYS A 102 2.96 -7.06 3.66
N LYS A 103 3.36 -6.32 2.63
CA LYS A 103 2.53 -5.98 1.47
C LYS A 103 2.53 -7.09 0.42
N ILE A 104 3.48 -8.02 0.48
CA ILE A 104 3.62 -9.14 -0.46
C ILE A 104 2.79 -10.31 0.04
N HIS A 105 1.83 -10.73 -0.77
CA HIS A 105 1.00 -11.90 -0.50
C HIS A 105 1.61 -13.13 -1.15
N LEU A 106 2.30 -13.93 -0.33
CA LEU A 106 2.90 -15.20 -0.74
C LEU A 106 2.43 -16.29 0.22
N PRO A 107 1.42 -17.11 -0.14
CA PRO A 107 0.85 -18.10 0.76
C PRO A 107 1.80 -19.27 1.05
N LYS A 108 2.69 -19.61 0.10
CA LYS A 108 3.69 -20.66 0.25
C LYS A 108 5.05 -20.15 -0.26
N PRO A 109 6.15 -20.37 0.48
CA PRO A 109 7.49 -20.09 -0.01
C PRO A 109 7.78 -20.86 -1.29
N ILE A 110 8.47 -20.23 -2.24
CA ILE A 110 8.79 -20.87 -3.52
C ILE A 110 10.01 -21.76 -3.34
N LYS A 111 9.90 -23.04 -3.70
CA LYS A 111 10.94 -24.05 -3.54
C LYS A 111 11.29 -24.79 -4.83
N SER A 112 10.68 -24.41 -5.94
CA SER A 112 10.94 -25.00 -7.26
C SER A 112 11.29 -23.90 -8.26
N LEU A 113 12.18 -24.23 -9.21
CA LEU A 113 12.45 -23.36 -10.34
C LEU A 113 11.18 -23.14 -11.18
N GLY A 114 11.19 -22.08 -12.00
CA GLY A 114 10.09 -21.73 -12.88
C GLY A 114 9.41 -20.42 -12.52
N THR A 115 8.21 -20.23 -13.07
CA THR A 115 7.46 -18.98 -13.02
C THR A 115 6.37 -19.04 -11.96
N HIS A 116 6.37 -18.07 -11.04
CA HIS A 116 5.42 -17.97 -9.93
C HIS A 116 4.79 -16.59 -9.89
N GLN A 117 3.47 -16.52 -9.78
CA GLN A 117 2.76 -15.25 -9.66
C GLN A 117 2.62 -14.86 -8.20
N VAL A 118 2.98 -13.61 -7.88
CA VAL A 118 2.98 -13.07 -6.51
C VAL A 118 2.24 -11.76 -6.49
N THR A 119 1.18 -11.67 -5.68
CA THR A 119 0.38 -10.45 -5.55
C THR A 119 0.99 -9.52 -4.51
N ILE A 120 1.11 -8.23 -4.85
CA ILE A 120 1.68 -7.20 -3.99
C ILE A 120 0.66 -6.07 -3.79
N LYS A 121 0.34 -5.77 -2.53
CA LYS A 121 -0.56 -4.68 -2.15
C LYS A 121 0.22 -3.38 -1.99
N LEU A 122 0.26 -2.54 -3.03
CA LEU A 122 1.01 -1.28 -2.99
C LEU A 122 0.30 -0.21 -2.15
N TYR A 123 -1.02 -0.06 -2.35
CA TYR A 123 -1.88 0.93 -1.70
C TYR A 123 -3.27 0.36 -1.40
N PRO A 124 -4.08 0.94 -0.47
CA PRO A 124 -5.50 0.61 -0.35
C PRO A 124 -6.20 0.53 -1.72
N LYS A 125 -6.77 -0.63 -2.04
CA LYS A 125 -7.43 -0.95 -3.31
C LYS A 125 -6.52 -0.99 -4.56
N VAL A 126 -5.19 -0.90 -4.40
CA VAL A 126 -4.22 -1.06 -5.51
C VAL A 126 -3.33 -2.27 -5.25
N THR A 127 -3.52 -3.30 -6.07
CA THR A 127 -2.75 -4.55 -6.04
C THR A 127 -2.09 -4.78 -7.39
N ALA A 128 -0.84 -5.26 -7.38
CA ALA A 128 -0.08 -5.61 -8.56
C ALA A 128 0.24 -7.10 -8.55
N THR A 129 0.14 -7.77 -9.70
CA THR A 129 0.52 -9.20 -9.81
C THR A 129 1.86 -9.33 -10.49
N VAL A 130 2.90 -9.64 -9.72
CA VAL A 130 4.27 -9.73 -10.23
C VAL A 130 4.59 -11.17 -10.58
N THR A 131 5.06 -11.38 -11.80
CA THR A 131 5.57 -12.66 -12.28
C THR A 131 7.02 -12.81 -11.83
N VAL A 132 7.30 -13.78 -10.97
CA VAL A 132 8.64 -14.09 -10.47
C VAL A 132 9.17 -15.30 -11.22
N GLU A 133 10.27 -15.11 -11.94
CA GLU A 133 10.94 -16.15 -12.71
C GLU A 133 12.21 -16.58 -11.99
N LEU A 134 12.29 -17.85 -11.60
CA LEU A 134 13.45 -18.41 -10.94
C LEU A 134 14.34 -19.13 -11.97
N ALA A 135 15.56 -18.63 -12.13
CA ALA A 135 16.58 -19.21 -13.00
C ALA A 135 17.72 -19.82 -12.16
N PRO A 136 18.29 -20.97 -12.58
CA PRO A 136 19.46 -21.52 -11.93
C PRO A 136 20.66 -20.58 -12.09
N ASP A 137 21.34 -20.28 -10.98
CA ASP A 137 22.59 -19.53 -10.97
C ASP A 137 23.70 -20.45 -11.50
N ALA A 138 24.16 -20.21 -12.74
CA ALA A 138 25.28 -20.92 -13.34
C ALA A 138 26.58 -20.26 -12.88
N SER A 139 27.08 -20.63 -11.70
CA SER A 139 28.40 -20.25 -11.19
C SER A 139 28.99 -21.35 -10.31
#